data_AF-A0A3S5AJJ0-F1
#
_entry.id   AF-A0A3S5AJJ0-F1
#
_cell.length_a   1.000
_cell.length_b   1.000
_cell.length_c   1.000
_cell.angle_alpha   90.00
_cell.angle_beta   90.00
_cell.angle_gamma   90.00
#
_symmetry.space_group_name_H-M   'P 1'
#
loop_
_entity.id
_entity.type
_entity.pdbx_description
1 polymer ?
#
loop_
_entity_poly.entity_id
_entity_poly.type
_entity_poly.pdbx_seq_one_letter_code
_entity_poly.pdbx_strand_id
1 'polypeptide(L)' 'MAGVSRSAAVVMAYLLRHSSRLTVLEALDFVQTRRPVAGPNLHFMGQLEHFHQDLTAARARRVGPGSSV' A
#
# COMPACT_ATOMS: atom_id res chain seq x y z
N MET A 1 -20.67 -9.34 -6.89
CA MET A 1 -19.31 -9.63 -7.40
C MET A 1 -18.35 -9.84 -6.23
N ALA A 2 -17.57 -10.92 -6.23
CA ALA A 2 -16.58 -11.17 -5.20
C ALA A 2 -15.22 -10.52 -5.52
N GLY A 3 -14.43 -10.23 -4.49
CA GLY A 3 -13.05 -9.77 -4.60
C GLY A 3 -12.82 -8.33 -5.07
N VAL A 4 -13.86 -7.55 -5.38
CA VAL A 4 -13.73 -6.13 -5.78
C VAL A 4 -13.01 -5.31 -4.69
N SER A 5 -13.35 -5.55 -3.42
CA SER A 5 -12.96 -4.67 -2.31
C SER A 5 -12.00 -5.33 -1.31
N ARG A 6 -12.46 -6.31 -0.51
CA ARG A 6 -11.64 -6.95 0.55
C ARG A 6 -10.33 -7.58 0.05
N SER A 7 -10.38 -8.44 -0.96
CA SER A 7 -9.16 -9.09 -1.48
C SER A 7 -8.24 -8.10 -2.20
N ALA A 8 -8.81 -7.10 -2.89
CA ALA A 8 -8.01 -6.04 -3.51
C ALA A 8 -7.22 -5.25 -2.45
N ALA A 9 -7.87 -4.89 -1.34
CA ALA A 9 -7.21 -4.19 -0.24
C ALA A 9 -6.05 -5.00 0.36
N VAL A 10 -6.23 -6.31 0.58
CA VAL A 10 -5.17 -7.19 1.10
C VAL A 10 -3.97 -7.26 0.13
N VAL A 11 -4.24 -7.40 -1.17
CA VAL A 11 -3.18 -7.41 -2.19
C VAL A 11 -2.43 -6.07 -2.22
N MET A 12 -3.14 -4.94 -2.16
CA MET A 12 -2.52 -3.62 -2.10
C MET A 12 -1.64 -3.46 -0.84
N ALA A 13 -2.12 -3.87 0.33
CA ALA A 13 -1.33 -3.83 1.57
C ALA A 13 -0.04 -4.66 1.43
N TYR A 14 -0.12 -5.82 0.79
CA TYR A 14 1.06 -6.64 0.51
C TYR A 14 2.07 -5.88 -0.38
N LEU A 15 1.61 -5.25 -1.46
CA LEU A 15 2.48 -4.48 -2.35
C LEU A 15 3.16 -3.31 -1.64
N LEU A 16 2.39 -2.54 -0.85
CA LEU A 16 2.89 -1.39 -0.08
C LEU A 16 3.94 -1.81 0.96
N ARG A 17 3.76 -2.96 1.61
CA ARG A 17 4.73 -3.50 2.59
C ARG A 17 6.06 -3.88 1.93
N HIS A 18 6.02 -4.51 0.76
CA HIS A 18 7.20 -5.08 0.12
C HIS A 18 7.87 -4.14 -0.89
N SER A 19 7.20 -3.07 -1.32
CA SER A 19 7.74 -2.07 -2.22
C SER A 19 7.83 -0.72 -1.51
N SER A 20 9.05 -0.26 -1.21
CA SER A 20 9.26 0.98 -0.45
C SER A 20 8.91 2.26 -1.21
N ARG A 21 8.79 2.19 -2.53
CA ARG A 21 8.55 3.34 -3.41
C ARG A 21 7.10 3.47 -3.89
N LEU A 22 6.25 2.47 -3.64
CA LEU A 22 4.86 2.50 -4.10
C LEU A 22 4.01 3.36 -3.17
N THR A 23 3.27 4.30 -3.75
CA THR A 23 2.13 4.97 -3.14
C THR A 23 0.89 4.09 -3.17
N VAL A 24 -0.14 4.46 -2.40
CA VAL A 24 -1.44 3.75 -2.39
C VAL A 24 -2.11 3.77 -3.76
N LEU A 25 -2.00 4.89 -4.49
CA LEU A 25 -2.56 5.01 -5.84
C LEU A 25 -1.81 4.17 -6.86
N GLU A 26 -0.48 4.14 -6.82
CA GLU A 26 0.31 3.25 -7.71
C GLU A 26 0.04 1.77 -7.41
N ALA A 27 -0.16 1.41 -6.14
CA ALA A 27 -0.57 0.06 -5.77
C ALA A 27 -1.98 -0.27 -6.32
N LEU A 28 -2.90 0.68 -6.32
CA LEU A 28 -4.25 0.50 -6.90
C LEU A 28 -4.17 0.32 -8.42
N ASP A 29 -3.45 1.19 -9.11
CA ASP A 29 -3.25 1.13 -10.56
C ASP A 29 -2.61 -0.20 -10.96
N PHE A 30 -1.55 -0.62 -10.26
CA PHE A 30 -0.90 -1.91 -10.48
C PHE A 30 -1.86 -3.10 -10.31
N VAL A 31 -2.79 -3.04 -9.35
CA VAL A 31 -3.81 -4.09 -9.19
C VAL A 31 -4.87 -4.01 -10.29
N GLN A 32 -5.28 -2.81 -10.70
CA GLN A 32 -6.27 -2.60 -11.76
C GLN A 32 -5.77 -3.04 -13.14
N THR A 33 -4.49 -2.87 -13.46
CA THR A 33 -3.89 -3.40 -14.71
C THR A 33 -4.02 -4.92 -14.84
N ARG A 34 -4.04 -5.67 -13.72
CA ARG A 34 -4.23 -7.13 -13.71
C ARG A 34 -5.68 -7.53 -13.49
N ARG A 35 -6.45 -6.68 -12.82
CA ARG A 35 -7.84 -6.93 -12.45
C ARG A 35 -8.64 -5.62 -12.47
N PRO A 36 -9.21 -5.24 -13.61
CA PRO A 36 -9.89 -3.95 -13.78
C PRO A 36 -11.06 -3.71 -12.82
N VAL A 37 -11.69 -4.77 -12.32
CA VAL A 37 -12.78 -4.70 -11.34
C VAL A 37 -12.30 -4.46 -9.91
N ALA A 38 -11.00 -4.31 -9.66
CA ALA A 38 -10.47 -3.99 -8.35
C ALA A 38 -10.83 -2.55 -7.97
N GLY A 39 -11.44 -2.41 -6.79
CA GLY A 39 -11.88 -1.14 -6.25
C GLY A 39 -12.18 -1.32 -4.76
N PRO A 40 -11.16 -1.17 -3.89
CA PRO A 40 -11.40 -1.07 -2.45
C PRO A 40 -12.38 0.07 -2.19
N ASN A 41 -13.27 -0.11 -1.21
CA ASN A 41 -14.16 0.97 -0.82
C ASN A 41 -13.36 2.07 -0.08
N LEU A 42 -13.98 3.24 0.11
CA LEU A 42 -13.37 4.38 0.80
C LEU A 42 -12.82 4.04 2.19
N HIS A 43 -13.50 3.15 2.92
CA HIS A 43 -13.04 2.71 4.24
C HIS A 43 -11.70 1.96 4.16
N PHE A 44 -11.56 1.01 3.23
CA PHE A 44 -10.29 0.31 3.02
C PHE A 44 -9.23 1.21 2.41
N MET A 45 -9.59 2.14 1.53
CA MET A 45 -8.66 3.14 1.01
C MET A 45 -8.05 3.97 2.15
N GLY A 46 -8.86 4.44 3.09
CA GLY A 46 -8.37 5.14 4.28
C GLY A 46 -7.44 4.27 5.14
N GLN A 47 -7.80 3.00 5.37
CA GLN A 47 -6.93 2.06 6.09
C GLN A 47 -5.59 1.82 5.37
N LEU A 48 -5.59 1.76 4.03
CA LEU A 48 -4.38 1.59 3.22
C LEU A 48 -3.46 2.82 3.29
N GLU A 49 -4.02 4.01 3.30
CA GLU A 49 -3.27 5.27 3.49
C GLU A 49 -2.60 5.31 4.87
N HIS A 50 -3.34 5.04 5.94
CA HIS A 50 -2.77 4.95 7.29
C HIS A 50 -1.66 3.88 7.37
N PHE A 51 -1.91 2.70 6.80
CA PHE A 51 -0.92 1.63 6.76
C PHE A 51 0.34 2.04 5.97
N HIS A 52 0.20 2.74 4.85
CA HIS A 52 1.33 3.24 4.07
C HIS A 52 2.15 4.29 4.85
N GLN A 53 1.50 5.20 5.57
CA GLN A 53 2.16 6.19 6.42
C GLN A 53 2.96 5.52 7.54
N ASP A 54 2.37 4.54 8.23
CA ASP A 54 3.04 3.77 9.28
C ASP A 54 4.27 3.03 8.75
N LEU A 55 4.17 2.45 7.54
CA LEU A 55 5.28 1.81 6.86
C LEU A 55 6.41 2.80 6.55
N THR A 56 6.08 3.96 6.03
CA THR A 56 7.05 5.00 5.67
C THR A 56 7.75 5.55 6.91
N ALA A 57 7.01 5.83 7.98
CA ALA A 57 7.57 6.24 9.27
C ALA A 57 8.45 5.14 9.89
N ALA A 58 8.03 3.88 9.83
CA ALA A 58 8.83 2.75 10.31
C ALA A 58 10.14 2.59 9.50
N ARG A 59 10.10 2.80 8.18
CA ARG A 59 11.30 2.78 7.32
C ARG A 59 12.22 3.95 7.62
N ALA A 60 11.70 5.17 7.77
CA ALA A 60 12.49 6.35 8.13
C ALA A 60 13.23 6.15 9.45
N ARG A 61 12.58 5.54 10.46
CA ARG A 61 13.23 5.19 11.74
C ARG A 61 14.38 4.18 11.60
N ARG A 62 14.34 3.30 10.59
CA ARG A 62 15.44 2.36 10.31
C ARG A 62 16.65 3.06 9.68
N VAL A 63 16.46 4.21 9.04
CA VAL A 63 17.52 5.01 8.39
C VAL A 63 18.02 6.12 9.35
N GLY A 64 18.14 5.81 10.65
CA GLY A 64 18.54 6.79 11.67
C GLY A 64 19.88 7.51 11.37
N PRO A 65 20.13 8.69 11.98
CA PRO A 65 21.22 9.61 11.67
C PRO A 65 22.59 9.11 12.18
N GLY A 66 23.05 7.98 11.65
CA GLY A 66 24.32 7.35 12.02
C GLY A 66 25.00 6.57 10.90
N SER A 67 24.57 6.77 9.65
CA SER A 67 25.21 6.14 8.47
C SER A 67 26.05 7.17 7.72
N SER A 68 27.09 7.69 8.38
CA SER A 68 28.22 8.40 7.76
C SER A 68 29.38 8.30 8.74
N VAL A 69 30.08 7.18 8.70
CA VAL A 69 31.50 7.09 9.04
C VAL A 69 32.30 7.20 7.74
#